data_AF-A0AA91Z4U9-F1
#
_entry.id   AF-A0AA91Z4U9-F1
#
_cell.length_a   1.000
_cell.length_b   1.000
_cell.length_c   1.000
_cell.angle_alpha   90.00
_cell.angle_beta   90.00
_cell.angle_gamma   90.00
#
_symmetry.space_group_name_H-M   'P 1'
#
loop_
_entity.id
_entity.type
_entity.pdbx_description
1 polymer ?
#
loop_
_entity_poly.entity_id
_entity_poly.type
_entity_poly.pdbx_seq_one_letter_code
_entity_poly.pdbx_strand_id
1 'polypeptide(L)'
;MNISLITQRLRFDPKSSQVTTKKVIGRLKTICRIISEKFPEIHRLDQIRLKHLQHVRNEGLAQYSPATVVDYERTLIILVEALGKTKDWLPPLKLKRDPSKGGRPSSTKVIRSRSRHRRGIL
;
A
#
# COMPACT_ATOMS: atom_id res chain seq x y z
N MET A 1 1.94 -14.49 1.95
CA MET A 1 1.79 -13.40 2.94
C MET A 1 0.33 -13.06 3.17
N ASN A 2 -0.12 -12.93 4.43
CA ASN A 2 -1.51 -12.59 4.77
C ASN A 2 -1.71 -11.06 4.72
N ILE A 3 -2.74 -10.57 4.01
CA ILE A 3 -3.03 -9.14 3.85
C ILE A 3 -4.12 -8.58 4.77
N SER A 4 -4.73 -9.41 5.61
CA SER A 4 -5.92 -9.05 6.41
C SER A 4 -5.69 -7.83 7.31
N LEU A 5 -4.48 -7.67 7.86
CA LEU A 5 -4.13 -6.53 8.71
C LEU A 5 -4.15 -5.19 7.94
N ILE A 6 -3.80 -5.20 6.65
CA ILE A 6 -3.85 -4.01 5.80
C ILE A 6 -5.29 -3.76 5.40
N THR A 7 -6.02 -4.78 4.96
CA THR A 7 -7.42 -4.62 4.52
C THR A 7 -8.32 -4.14 5.64
N GLN A 8 -8.08 -4.52 6.90
CA GLN A 8 -8.80 -3.98 8.06
C GLN A 8 -8.59 -2.48 8.27
N ARG A 9 -7.43 -1.96 7.85
CA ARG A 9 -7.09 -0.53 7.92
C ARG A 9 -7.63 0.26 6.72
N LEU A 10 -8.08 -0.41 5.66
CA LEU A 10 -8.68 0.26 4.52
C LEU A 10 -10.14 0.61 4.81
N ARG A 11 -10.49 1.87 4.54
CA ARG A 11 -11.87 2.32 4.40
C ARG A 11 -12.09 2.77 2.98
N PHE A 12 -13.01 2.09 2.33
CA PHE A 12 -13.52 2.50 1.04
C PHE A 12 -14.65 3.51 1.25
N ASP A 13 -14.73 4.50 0.38
CA ASP A 13 -15.86 5.41 0.31
C ASP A 13 -17.13 4.58 0.09
N PRO A 14 -18.23 4.83 0.81
CA PRO A 14 -19.50 4.12 0.62
C PRO A 14 -20.00 4.10 -0.83
N LYS A 15 -19.63 5.12 -1.63
CA LYS A 15 -19.97 5.23 -3.05
C LYS A 15 -19.02 4.45 -3.97
N SER A 16 -18.00 3.78 -3.42
CA SER A 16 -17.09 2.93 -4.20
C SER A 16 -17.80 1.67 -4.65
N SER A 17 -17.68 1.34 -5.93
CA SER A 17 -18.19 0.06 -6.43
C SER A 17 -17.41 -1.11 -5.82
N GLN A 18 -18.08 -2.25 -5.66
CA GLN A 18 -17.42 -3.50 -5.22
C GLN A 18 -16.26 -3.89 -6.14
N VAL A 19 -16.38 -3.58 -7.44
CA VAL A 19 -15.34 -3.82 -8.45
C VAL A 19 -14.08 -3.02 -8.12
N THR A 20 -14.20 -1.73 -7.78
CA THR A 20 -13.06 -0.89 -7.40
C THR A 20 -12.36 -1.43 -6.15
N THR A 21 -13.13 -1.82 -5.13
CA THR A 21 -12.60 -2.44 -3.92
C THR A 21 -11.84 -3.73 -4.23
N LYS A 22 -12.42 -4.63 -5.04
CA LYS A 22 -11.77 -5.87 -5.50
C LYS A 22 -10.47 -5.59 -6.26
N LYS A 23 -10.44 -4.58 -7.13
CA LYS A 23 -9.22 -4.19 -7.88
C LYS A 23 -8.10 -3.73 -6.95
N VAL A 24 -8.39 -2.88 -5.96
CA VAL A 24 -7.37 -2.43 -4.98
C VAL A 24 -6.82 -3.62 -4.18
N ILE A 25 -7.70 -4.49 -3.68
CA ILE A 25 -7.29 -5.69 -2.93
C ILE A 25 -6.48 -6.64 -3.82
N GLY A 26 -6.90 -6.83 -5.08
CA GLY A 26 -6.18 -7.64 -6.07
C GLY A 26 -4.76 -7.13 -6.29
N ARG A 27 -4.59 -5.81 -6.49
CA ARG A 27 -3.26 -5.20 -6.66
C ARG A 27 -2.39 -5.32 -5.41
N LEU A 28 -2.97 -5.19 -4.21
CA LEU A 28 -2.26 -5.45 -2.95
C LEU A 28 -1.74 -6.89 -2.89
N LYS A 29 -2.59 -7.87 -3.25
CA LYS A 29 -2.17 -9.28 -3.33
C LYS A 29 -1.04 -9.47 -4.34
N THR A 30 -1.12 -8.87 -5.52
CA THR A 30 -0.06 -8.95 -6.52
C THR A 30 1.25 -8.35 -6.02
N ILE A 31 1.23 -7.16 -5.41
CA ILE A 31 2.42 -6.54 -4.80
C ILE A 31 3.02 -7.48 -3.75
N CYS A 32 2.19 -8.03 -2.87
CA CYS A 32 2.64 -8.97 -1.85
C CYS A 32 3.26 -10.23 -2.46
N ARG A 33 2.70 -10.73 -3.58
CA ARG A 33 3.23 -11.88 -4.31
C ARG A 33 4.61 -11.58 -4.89
N ILE A 34 4.77 -10.45 -5.60
CA ILE A 34 6.07 -10.02 -6.15
C ILE A 34 7.14 -9.96 -5.05
N ILE A 35 6.79 -9.40 -3.88
CA ILE A 35 7.70 -9.35 -2.73
C ILE A 35 8.05 -10.76 -2.26
N SER A 36 7.07 -11.63 -2.06
CA SER A 36 7.30 -13.00 -1.58
C SER A 36 8.07 -13.88 -2.57
N GLU A 37 7.91 -13.65 -3.88
CA GLU A 37 8.67 -14.35 -4.92
C GLU A 37 10.15 -13.93 -4.92
N LYS A 38 10.44 -12.63 -4.72
CA LYS A 38 11.81 -12.12 -4.69
C LYS A 38 12.50 -12.30 -3.34
N PHE A 39 11.76 -12.17 -2.25
CA PHE A 39 12.24 -12.20 -0.86
C PHE A 39 11.47 -13.27 -0.08
N PRO A 40 11.83 -14.55 -0.25
CA PRO A 40 11.10 -15.67 0.35
C PRO A 40 11.11 -15.64 1.89
N GLU A 41 12.06 -14.93 2.52
CA GLU A 41 12.13 -14.73 3.96
C GLU A 41 11.04 -13.80 4.53
N ILE A 42 10.33 -13.09 3.66
CA ILE A 42 9.29 -12.12 4.03
C ILE A 42 7.92 -12.80 4.01
N HIS A 43 7.50 -13.26 5.19
CA HIS A 43 6.23 -13.97 5.37
C HIS A 43 5.10 -13.04 5.85
N ARG A 44 5.46 -11.95 6.53
CA ARG A 44 4.52 -11.01 7.16
C ARG A 44 4.71 -9.58 6.66
N LEU A 45 3.61 -8.82 6.66
CA LEU A 45 3.59 -7.44 6.18
C LEU A 45 4.46 -6.48 7.01
N ASP A 46 4.62 -6.73 8.30
CA ASP A 46 5.48 -5.95 9.20
C ASP A 46 6.97 -6.16 8.93
N GLN A 47 7.33 -7.24 8.24
CA GLN A 47 8.70 -7.49 7.77
C GLN A 47 9.00 -6.74 6.46
N ILE A 48 7.99 -6.18 5.79
CA ILE A 48 8.22 -5.33 4.62
C ILE A 48 9.09 -4.14 5.04
N ARG A 49 10.12 -3.85 4.25
CA ARG A 49 11.02 -2.71 4.41
C ARG A 49 11.01 -1.90 3.11
N LEU A 50 11.56 -0.69 3.18
CA LEU A 50 11.66 0.21 2.03
C LEU A 50 12.28 -0.46 0.80
N LYS A 51 13.36 -1.25 0.97
CA LYS A 51 14.04 -1.96 -0.12
C LYS A 51 13.13 -2.90 -0.92
N HIS A 52 12.15 -3.53 -0.26
CA HIS A 52 11.23 -4.46 -0.95
C HIS A 52 10.27 -3.68 -1.84
N LEU A 53 9.79 -2.51 -1.38
CA LEU A 53 8.91 -1.65 -2.18
C LEU A 53 9.67 -0.96 -3.32
N GLN A 54 10.95 -0.64 -3.12
CA GLN A 54 11.82 -0.16 -4.20
C GLN A 54 11.97 -1.21 -5.31
N HIS A 55 12.20 -2.47 -4.94
CA HIS A 55 12.26 -3.56 -5.92
C HIS A 55 10.94 -3.71 -6.70
N VAL A 56 9.78 -3.71 -6.02
CA VAL A 56 8.48 -3.77 -6.70
C VAL A 56 8.35 -2.63 -7.71
N ARG A 57 8.64 -1.40 -7.30
CA ARG A 57 8.51 -0.23 -8.17
C ARG A 57 9.46 -0.26 -9.38
N ASN A 58 10.72 -0.63 -9.16
CA ASN A 58 11.77 -0.49 -10.17
C ASN A 58 11.83 -1.69 -11.13
N GLU A 59 11.56 -2.90 -10.64
CA GLU A 59 11.74 -4.15 -11.40
C GLU A 59 10.45 -4.97 -11.45
N GLY A 60 9.77 -5.12 -10.31
CA GLY A 60 8.60 -6.00 -10.17
C GLY A 60 7.39 -5.59 -11.03
N LEU A 61 7.36 -4.35 -11.52
CA LEU A 61 6.29 -3.82 -12.37
C LEU A 61 6.68 -3.68 -13.85
N ALA A 62 7.90 -4.07 -14.26
CA ALA A 62 8.43 -3.81 -15.60
C ALA A 62 7.58 -4.41 -16.74
N GLN A 63 6.87 -5.51 -16.48
CA GLN A 63 6.00 -6.18 -17.46
C GLN A 63 4.62 -5.53 -17.67
N TYR A 64 4.25 -4.54 -16.85
CA TYR A 64 2.93 -3.91 -16.92
C TYR A 64 2.94 -2.65 -17.77
N SER A 65 1.80 -2.35 -18.41
CA SER A 65 1.63 -1.11 -19.16
C SER A 65 1.76 0.12 -18.25
N PRO A 66 2.19 1.29 -18.77
CA PRO A 66 2.37 2.50 -17.97
C PRO A 66 1.12 2.91 -17.18
N ALA A 67 -0.07 2.77 -17.78
CA ALA A 67 -1.34 3.05 -17.10
C ALA A 67 -1.57 2.10 -15.90
N THR A 68 -1.21 0.83 -16.06
CA THR A 68 -1.31 -0.17 -15.00
C THR A 68 -0.30 0.09 -13.88
N VAL A 69 0.91 0.51 -14.23
CA VAL A 69 1.96 0.89 -13.28
C VAL A 69 1.48 2.02 -12.37
N VAL A 70 0.83 3.06 -12.91
CA VAL A 70 0.26 4.17 -12.12
C VAL A 70 -0.74 3.66 -11.08
N ASP A 71 -1.58 2.69 -11.44
CA ASP A 71 -2.53 2.09 -10.50
C ASP A 71 -1.85 1.24 -9.41
N TYR A 72 -0.75 0.57 -9.74
CA TYR A 72 0.09 -0.11 -8.75
C TYR A 72 0.84 0.86 -7.84
N GLU A 73 1.36 1.96 -8.36
CA GLU A 73 1.99 3.03 -7.57
C GLU A 73 1.00 3.65 -6.58
N ARG A 74 -0.24 3.91 -7.01
CA ARG A 74 -1.33 4.32 -6.09
C ARG A 74 -1.57 3.29 -4.99
N THR A 75 -1.50 2.01 -5.33
CA THR A 75 -1.68 0.91 -4.37
C THR A 75 -0.47 0.79 -3.42
N LEU A 76 0.76 1.07 -3.89
CA LEU A 76 1.96 1.15 -3.05
C LEU A 76 1.83 2.28 -2.01
N ILE A 77 1.29 3.45 -2.41
CA ILE A 77 1.01 4.54 -1.46
C ILE A 77 0.05 4.07 -0.35
N ILE A 78 -1.04 3.37 -0.72
CA ILE A 78 -2.00 2.81 0.24
C ILE A 78 -1.31 1.84 1.22
N LEU A 79 -0.43 0.96 0.70
CA LEU A 79 0.32 0.03 1.54
C LEU A 79 1.24 0.76 2.52
N VAL A 80 2.01 1.75 2.04
CA VAL A 80 2.92 2.55 2.88
C VAL A 80 2.15 3.30 3.97
N GLU A 81 0.99 3.86 3.64
CA GLU A 81 0.10 4.50 4.61
C GLU A 81 -0.42 3.52 5.65
N ALA A 82 -0.83 2.32 5.23
CA ALA A 82 -1.31 1.28 6.11
C ALA A 82 -0.22 0.71 7.02
N LEU A 83 1.05 0.76 6.60
CA LEU A 83 2.22 0.46 7.44
C LEU A 83 2.62 1.63 8.36
N GLY A 84 2.03 2.82 8.17
CA GLY A 84 2.35 4.01 8.96
C GLY A 84 3.73 4.60 8.67
N LYS A 85 4.29 4.33 7.48
CA LYS A 85 5.66 4.73 7.08
C LYS A 85 5.69 5.84 6.02
N THR A 86 4.60 6.58 5.87
CA THR A 86 4.41 7.61 4.83
C THR A 86 5.54 8.62 4.75
N LYS A 87 5.96 9.19 5.89
CA LYS A 87 6.97 10.25 5.94
C LYS A 87 8.34 9.79 5.43
N ASP A 88 8.74 8.58 5.84
CA ASP A 88 10.10 8.10 5.61
C ASP A 88 10.22 7.35 4.28
N TRP A 89 9.13 6.73 3.79
CA TRP A 89 9.20 5.81 2.65
C TRP A 89 8.67 6.39 1.35
N LEU A 90 7.70 7.31 1.36
CA LEU A 90 7.22 7.90 0.11
C LEU A 90 8.31 8.68 -0.66
N PRO A 91 9.14 9.53 -0.02
CA PRO A 91 10.15 10.29 -0.75
C PRO A 91 11.20 9.39 -1.44
N PRO A 92 11.82 8.38 -0.77
CA PRO A 92 12.74 7.47 -1.44
C PRO A 92 12.10 6.59 -2.51
N LEU A 93 10.78 6.34 -2.42
CA LEU A 93 10.03 5.66 -3.47
C LEU A 93 9.67 6.58 -4.64
N LYS A 94 9.96 7.88 -4.57
CA LYS A 94 9.51 8.90 -5.53
C LYS A 94 8.00 8.89 -5.76
N LEU A 95 7.24 8.43 -4.76
CA LEU A 95 5.79 8.38 -4.79
C LEU A 95 5.25 9.62 -4.08
N LYS A 96 4.29 10.30 -4.69
CA LYS A 96 3.61 11.44 -4.09
C LYS A 96 2.11 11.19 -4.09
N ARG A 97 1.48 11.43 -2.95
CA ARG A 97 0.04 11.66 -2.92
C ARG A 97 -0.15 13.07 -3.42
N ASP A 98 -0.62 13.21 -4.66
CA ASP A 98 -0.91 14.51 -5.25
C ASP A 98 -2.41 14.79 -5.09
N PRO A 99 -2.83 15.57 -4.06
CA PRO A 99 -4.22 15.97 -3.91
C PRO A 99 -4.61 17.08 -4.89
N SER A 100 -3.63 17.74 -5.54
CA SER A 100 -3.81 18.90 -6.43
C SER A 100 -3.92 18.54 -7.91
N LYS A 101 -3.44 17.37 -8.34
CA LYS A 101 -3.73 16.84 -9.68
C LYS A 101 -5.22 16.50 -9.75
N GLY A 102 -5.98 17.39 -10.36
CA GLY A 102 -7.44 17.30 -10.51
C GLY A 102 -7.92 15.91 -10.93
N GLY A 103 -9.00 15.46 -10.30
CA GLY A 103 -9.60 14.15 -10.52
C GLY A 103 -10.47 13.73 -9.34
N ARG A 104 -11.16 12.58 -9.47
CA ARG A 104 -12.02 12.04 -8.42
C ARG A 104 -11.19 11.77 -7.15
N PRO A 105 -11.61 12.28 -5.98
CA PRO A 105 -10.94 12.00 -4.71
C PRO A 105 -10.70 10.50 -4.56
N SER A 106 -9.52 10.12 -4.05
CA SER A 106 -9.22 8.71 -3.82
C SER A 106 -10.30 8.11 -2.91
N SER A 107 -11.01 7.12 -3.45
CA SER A 107 -12.13 6.48 -2.76
C SER A 107 -11.66 5.49 -1.68
N THR A 108 -10.36 5.47 -1.38
CA THR A 108 -9.76 4.63 -0.36
C THR A 108 -8.96 5.49 0.62
N LYS A 109 -9.29 5.38 1.90
CA LYS A 109 -8.56 6.00 3.01
C LYS A 109 -8.00 4.91 3.90
N VAL A 110 -6.81 5.16 4.45
CA VAL A 110 -6.24 4.30 5.49
C VAL A 110 -6.60 4.89 6.85
N ILE A 111 -7.34 4.14 7.66
CA ILE A 111 -7.50 4.48 9.08
C ILE A 111 -6.20 4.12 9.79
N ARG A 112 -5.55 5.13 10.37
CA ARG A 112 -4.51 4.90 11.36
C ARG A 112 -5.20 4.46 12.65
N SER A 113 -4.96 3.24 13.11
CA SER A 113 -5.36 2.87 14.47
C SER A 113 -4.65 3.84 15.43
N ARG A 114 -5.41 4.53 16.30
CA ARG A 114 -4.81 5.26 17.42
C ARG A 114 -3.89 4.27 18.14
N SER A 115 -2.60 4.58 18.20
CA SER A 115 -1.68 3.87 19.08
C SER A 115 -2.35 3.85 20.46
N ARG A 116 -2.62 2.67 21.01
CA ARG A 116 -2.92 2.59 22.45
C ARG A 116 -1.66 3.11 23.10
N HIS A 117 -1.71 4.35 23.61
CA HIS A 117 -0.85 4.78 24.68
C HIS A 117 -0.99 3.71 25.77
N ARG A 118 -0.06 2.77 25.83
CA ARG A 118 0.28 2.14 27.10
C ARG A 118 0.86 3.29 27.91
N ARG A 119 -0.01 3.99 28.66
CA ARG A 119 0.43 4.71 29.85
C ARG A 119 1.07 3.62 30.70
N GLY A 120 2.40 3.65 30.76
CA GLY A 120 3.13 2.93 31.79
C GLY A 120 2.55 3.38 33.12
N ILE A 121 1.95 2.44 33.82
CA ILE A 121 1.93 2.46 35.27
C ILE A 121 3.40 2.29 35.66
N LEU A 122 3.96 3.30 36.32
CA LEU A 122 4.88 3.23 37.46
C LEU A 122 5.20 4.66 37.90
#